data_AF-A0A7W3EMR7-F1
#
_entry.id   AF-A0A7W3EMR7-F1
#
_cell.length_a   1.000
_cell.length_b   1.000
_cell.length_c   1.000
_cell.angle_alpha   90.00
_cell.angle_beta   90.00
_cell.angle_gamma   90.00
#
_symmetry.space_group_name_H-M   'P 1'
#
loop_
_entity.id
_entity.type
_entity.pdbx_description
1 polymer ?
#
loop_
_entity_poly.entity_id
_entity_poly.type
_entity_poly.pdbx_seq_one_letter_code
_entity_poly.pdbx_strand_id
1 'polypeptide(L)' 'MRYLEHITTDGERWDNLAWHYYGDALAYERIIAANPHVAIYPVLPSGIQLIIPVISVNKTLSEIPPWLR' A
#
# COMPACT_ATOMS: atom_id res chain seq x y z
N MET A 1 5.80 -13.44 8.09
CA MET A 1 5.31 -12.44 7.11
C MET A 1 5.86 -11.08 7.53
N ARG A 2 6.44 -10.30 6.61
CA ARG A 2 7.00 -8.97 6.92
C ARG A 2 5.92 -7.91 6.66
N TYR A 3 5.73 -7.01 7.61
CA TYR A 3 4.80 -5.88 7.51
C TYR A 3 5.46 -4.62 8.02
N LEU A 4 4.91 -3.47 7.66
CA LEU A 4 5.22 -2.16 8.22
C LEU A 4 4.05 -1.69 9.06
N GLU A 5 4.35 -0.93 10.11
CA GLU A 5 3.32 -0.27 10.92
C GLU A 5 3.23 1.18 10.49
N HIS A 6 2.02 1.66 10.28
CA HIS A 6 1.74 3.04 9.90
C HIS A 6 0.68 3.62 10.83
N ILE A 7 0.89 4.86 11.27
CA ILE A 7 -0.12 5.60 12.04
C ILE A 7 -0.79 6.59 11.09
N THR A 8 -2.10 6.45 10.90
CA THR A 8 -2.86 7.34 10.01
C THR A 8 -2.82 8.78 10.53
N THR A 9 -2.70 9.73 9.60
CA THR A 9 -2.83 11.16 9.87
C THR A 9 -4.20 11.68 9.43
N ASP A 10 -4.52 12.94 9.75
CA ASP A 10 -5.82 13.50 9.41
C ASP A 10 -5.95 13.70 7.89
N GLY A 11 -7.09 13.31 7.31
CA GLY A 11 -7.31 13.39 5.86
C GLY A 11 -6.71 12.25 5.03
N GLU A 12 -6.15 11.21 5.66
CA GLU A 12 -5.55 10.09 4.94
C GLU A 12 -6.61 9.18 4.30
N ARG A 13 -6.30 8.63 3.12
CA ARG A 13 -7.19 7.74 2.38
C ARG A 13 -6.46 6.46 2.00
N TRP A 14 -7.23 5.38 1.82
CA TRP A 14 -6.71 4.07 1.46
C TRP A 14 -5.89 4.09 0.15
N ASP A 15 -6.35 4.82 -0.85
CA ASP A 15 -5.67 5.00 -2.14
C ASP A 15 -4.32 5.73 -2.00
N ASN A 16 -4.27 6.77 -1.15
CA ASN A 16 -3.01 7.48 -0.87
C ASN A 16 -2.00 6.57 -0.18
N LEU A 17 -2.47 5.75 0.76
CA LEU A 17 -1.61 4.82 1.49
C LEU A 17 -1.05 3.73 0.55
N ALA A 18 -1.90 3.16 -0.30
CA ALA A 18 -1.47 2.19 -1.29
C ALA A 18 -0.48 2.77 -2.30
N TRP A 19 -0.71 4.00 -2.76
CA TRP A 19 0.25 4.71 -3.61
C TRP A 19 1.59 4.94 -2.88
N HIS A 20 1.57 5.39 -1.63
CA HIS A 20 2.77 5.68 -0.86
C HIS A 20 3.64 4.43 -0.62
N TYR A 21 3.02 3.29 -0.30
CA TYR A 21 3.74 2.07 0.07
C TYR A 21 4.00 1.11 -1.11
N TYR A 22 3.10 1.07 -2.09
CA TYR A 22 3.17 0.13 -3.22
C TYR A 22 3.43 0.81 -4.56
N GLY A 23 3.31 2.14 -4.66
CA GLY A 23 3.33 2.85 -5.94
C GLY A 23 2.12 2.52 -6.82
N ASP A 24 1.07 1.93 -6.25
CA ASP A 24 -0.17 1.56 -6.94
C ASP A 24 -1.35 1.95 -6.06
N ALA A 25 -2.10 2.97 -6.51
CA ALA A 25 -3.25 3.48 -5.78
C ALA A 25 -4.42 2.50 -5.73
N LEU A 26 -4.44 1.44 -6.56
CA LEU A 26 -5.47 0.39 -6.54
C LEU A 26 -5.12 -0.78 -5.62
N ALA A 27 -3.88 -0.83 -5.11
CA ALA A 27 -3.41 -1.91 -4.24
C ALA A 27 -3.91 -1.80 -2.78
N TYR A 28 -4.84 -0.88 -2.48
CA TYR A 28 -5.35 -0.66 -1.12
C TYR A 28 -6.12 -1.85 -0.55
N GLU A 29 -6.72 -2.69 -1.41
CA GLU A 29 -7.44 -3.89 -0.98
C GLU A 29 -6.59 -4.79 -0.08
N ARG A 30 -5.27 -4.85 -0.33
CA ARG A 30 -4.31 -5.62 0.47
C ARG A 30 -4.17 -5.07 1.89
N ILE A 31 -4.19 -3.75 2.03
CA ILE A 31 -4.11 -3.08 3.32
C ILE A 31 -5.42 -3.30 4.09
N ILE A 32 -6.57 -3.16 3.42
CA ILE A 32 -7.88 -3.42 4.03
C ILE A 32 -7.97 -4.88 4.50
N ALA A 33 -7.58 -5.84 3.67
CA ALA A 33 -7.60 -7.26 4.01
C ALA A 33 -6.67 -7.60 5.19
N ALA A 34 -5.55 -6.90 5.33
CA ALA A 34 -4.63 -7.05 6.47
C ALA A 34 -5.17 -6.42 7.77
N ASN A 35 -6.13 -5.50 7.68
CA ASN A 35 -6.70 -4.77 8.82
C ASN A 35 -8.23 -4.93 8.90
N PRO A 36 -8.76 -6.16 9.07
CA PRO A 36 -10.20 -6.41 9.11
C PRO A 36 -10.91 -5.77 10.33
N HIS A 37 -10.13 -5.33 11.33
CA HIS A 37 -10.62 -4.64 12.52
C HIS A 37 -10.86 -3.14 12.27
N VAL A 38 -10.38 -2.59 11.16
CA VAL A 38 -10.56 -1.18 10.79
C VAL A 38 -11.73 -1.08 9.81
N ALA A 39 -12.72 -0.27 10.15
CA ALA A 39 -13.84 -0.01 9.25
C ALA A 39 -13.37 0.76 8.00
N ILE A 40 -13.99 0.48 6.86
CA ILE A 40 -13.62 1.08 5.58
C ILE A 40 -14.26 2.46 5.48
N TYR A 41 -13.53 3.49 5.92
CA TYR A 41 -13.93 4.87 5.76
C TYR A 41 -13.39 5.48 4.46
N PRO A 42 -14.10 6.44 3.84
CA PRO A 42 -13.58 7.18 2.68
C PRO A 42 -12.36 8.06 3.03
N VAL A 43 -12.28 8.49 4.29
CA VAL A 43 -11.16 9.20 4.92
C VAL A 43 -10.94 8.56 6.28
N LEU A 44 -9.72 8.12 6.55
CA LEU A 44 -9.33 7.49 7.79
C LEU A 44 -9.16 8.54 8.88
N PRO A 45 -9.70 8.32 10.08
CA PRO A 45 -9.39 9.16 11.22
C PRO A 45 -7.90 9.04 11.57
N SER A 46 -7.35 10.11 12.13
CA SER A 46 -5.96 10.11 12.60
C SER A 46 -5.77 9.22 13.84
N GLY A 47 -4.58 8.66 13.98
CA GLY A 47 -4.19 7.85 15.14
C GLY A 47 -4.55 6.36 15.08
N ILE A 48 -5.01 5.85 13.93
CA ILE A 48 -5.20 4.41 13.74
C ILE A 48 -3.88 3.77 13.33
N GLN A 49 -3.52 2.68 14.00
CA GLN A 49 -2.39 1.84 13.61
C GLN A 49 -2.83 0.85 12.52
N LEU A 50 -2.19 0.93 11.36
CA LEU A 50 -2.41 0.05 10.22
C LEU A 50 -1.20 -0.86 9.99
N ILE A 51 -1.50 -2.11 9.70
CA ILE A 51 -0.53 -3.12 9.26
C ILE A 51 -0.46 -3.08 7.73
N ILE A 52 0.71 -2.75 7.20
CA ILE A 52 0.94 -2.67 5.75
C ILE A 52 1.77 -3.88 5.33
N PRO A 53 1.17 -4.87 4.63
CA PRO A 53 1.90 -6.07 4.23
C PRO A 53 2.99 -5.72 3.21
N VAL A 54 4.23 -6.17 3.43
CA VAL A 54 5.32 -6.00 2.48
C VAL A 54 5.19 -7.05 1.39
N ILE A 55 5.05 -6.59 0.14
CA ILE A 55 4.99 -7.46 -1.03
C ILE A 55 6.34 -7.49 -1.74
N SER A 56 6.79 -8.69 -2.12
CA SER A 56 7.94 -8.82 -3.02
C SER A 56 7.46 -8.58 -4.45
N VAL A 57 7.78 -7.41 -5.00
CA VAL A 57 7.61 -7.16 -6.43
C VAL A 57 8.75 -7.87 -7.15
N ASN A 58 8.46 -9.03 -7.74
CA ASN A 58 9.32 -9.56 -8.80
C ASN A 58 9.13 -8.64 -10.00
N LYS A 59 9.91 -7.56 -10.05
CA LYS A 59 10.02 -6.73 -11.24
C LYS A 59 10.67 -7.62 -12.29
N THR A 60 9.86 -8.29 -13.11
CA THR A 60 10.36 -8.91 -14.33
C THR A 60 11.01 -7.78 -15.12
N LEU A 61 12.34 -7.78 -15.15
CA LEU A 61 13.14 -6.95 -16.03
C LEU A 61 12.94 -7.48 -17.46
N SER A 62 11.70 -7.44 -17.95
CA SER A 62 11.39 -7.80 -19.32
C SER A 62 11.78 -6.61 -20.19
N GLU A 63 12.85 -6.87 -20.94
CA GLU A 63 13.25 -6.21 -22.18
C GLU A 63 13.89 -4.84 -22.00
N ILE A 64 15.20 -4.91 -21.74
CA ILE A 64 16.14 -3.88 -22.16
C ILE A 64 15.83 -3.58 -23.64
N PRO A 65 15.44 -2.34 -23.99
CA PRO A 65 15.08 -2.01 -25.35
C PRO A 65 16.31 -2.18 -26.28
N PRO A 66 16.12 -2.57 -27.55
CA PRO A 66 17.19 -3.08 -28.41
C PRO A 66 18.34 -2.09 -28.68
N TRP A 67 18.09 -0.79 -28.55
CA TRP A 67 19.08 0.29 -28.66
C TRP A 67 20.03 0.47 -27.46
N LEU A 68 19.81 -0.29 -26.38
CA LEU A 68 20.62 -0.28 -25.16
C LEU A 68 21.44 -1.58 -25.03
N ARG A 69 21.54 -2.36 -26.11
CA ARG A 69 22.44 -3.52 -26.24
C ARG A 69 23.79 -3.12 -26.82
#